data_AF-A0A0W0GES0-F1
#
_entry.id   AF-A0A0W0GES0-F1
#
_cell.length_a   1.000
_cell.length_b   1.000
_cell.length_c   1.000
_cell.angle_alpha   90.00
_cell.angle_beta   90.00
_cell.angle_gamma   90.00
#
_symmetry.space_group_name_H-M   'P 1'
#
loop_
_entity.id
_entity.type
_entity.pdbx_description
1 polymer ?
#
loop_
_entity_poly.entity_id
_entity_poly.type
_entity_poly.pdbx_seq_one_letter_code
_entity_poly.pdbx_strand_id
1 'polypeptide(L)'
;MSARQAVPERQSILIHCPVLNSAAVYPYYHARPCNGRNERDEQGLQSPWYSVVIVGMVIDNVQPVHQDIHNPWLRKAWIIRWAYDDSKDMMLNESRLGGGRDEKSKRSDPTGQSSTSVREKVSEEDNRRILRKTDLNLLTILTWVYWLQILDKTVLGYAATFGLREDANLHGNQYSIIGSMNAIAQLAWQPFSSYLLVRIKPRYFMPTIVFCWGVAMCGMAASTDYAGLVASRFLLGLFEAACLPLFAILTSVWYRRVEQPLRVAIWYGTNGLGTIMASIFAYGFGQIRNPALHVYQIIFLFCGLLTCVTAPFIYWKLDNSVSEARFLTPKERKKAVERLRANNTGTKATDTFKWEQALEALFELKIWLFFAMTLLLNVGASVTNVFGPLVLAGIGFDKFTTSLLNIPFGAMQILVIGFSSYVSYHWKTKSFVLMALVIPVIIGLALLYGTSYDSQSAIRPTYTATTTVHSFSTGVLLFAYYLLAFLFGGNPLIISWMTANIAGSTKKSVSISGYNAASACGNIIGPYLFASTDAPLYKHGLRSVLGIFVALFVVVV
;
A
#
# COMPACT_ATOMS: atom_id res chain seq x y z
N MET A 1 12.94 17.43 64.63
CA MET A 1 14.12 18.31 64.73
C MET A 1 15.02 17.96 63.54
N SER A 2 15.02 18.74 62.46
CA SER A 2 15.81 19.98 62.23
C SER A 2 17.32 19.73 62.40
N ALA A 3 18.26 20.11 61.54
CA ALA A 3 18.29 20.65 60.17
C ALA A 3 19.78 20.78 59.75
N ARG A 4 20.01 20.80 58.43
CA ARG A 4 20.99 21.62 57.66
C ARG A 4 22.51 21.32 57.64
N GLN A 5 22.93 21.04 56.39
CA GLN A 5 23.93 21.73 55.54
C GLN A 5 25.43 21.71 55.90
N ALA A 6 26.23 21.19 54.96
CA ALA A 6 27.29 21.95 54.27
C ALA A 6 27.75 21.26 52.96
N VAL A 7 28.08 22.09 51.97
CA VAL A 7 28.61 21.82 50.61
C VAL A 7 30.15 21.95 50.64
N PRO A 8 30.91 21.18 49.82
CA PRO A 8 31.78 21.77 48.76
C PRO A 8 31.93 20.81 47.55
N GLU A 9 32.51 21.07 46.37
CA GLU A 9 32.84 22.23 45.53
C GLU A 9 32.99 21.68 44.10
N ARG A 10 32.77 22.52 43.08
CA ARG A 10 32.89 22.19 41.64
C ARG A 10 34.35 22.03 41.22
N GLN A 11 34.65 21.00 40.42
CA GLN A 11 35.75 21.04 39.46
C GLN A 11 35.20 20.93 38.03
N SER A 12 35.41 22.02 37.30
CA SER A 12 35.13 22.24 35.89
C SER A 12 36.28 21.71 35.01
N ILE A 13 35.98 20.83 34.06
CA ILE A 13 36.84 20.54 32.92
C ILE A 13 36.06 20.94 31.66
N LEU A 14 36.41 22.13 31.14
CA LEU A 14 36.06 22.61 29.80
C LEU A 14 36.87 21.81 28.77
N ILE A 15 36.20 21.32 27.71
CA ILE A 15 36.86 20.99 26.44
C ILE A 15 36.11 21.71 25.31
N HIS A 16 36.90 22.31 24.43
CA HIS A 16 36.65 23.48 23.61
C HIS A 16 35.66 23.30 22.44
N CYS A 17 34.89 24.36 22.22
CA CYS A 17 34.19 24.71 20.99
C CYS A 17 35.12 25.54 20.09
N PRO A 18 35.30 25.24 18.79
CA PRO A 18 35.93 26.17 17.87
C PRO A 18 34.84 26.96 17.12
N VAL A 19 34.60 28.18 17.60
CA VAL A 19 34.10 29.30 16.79
C VAL A 19 35.29 29.84 16.01
N LEU A 20 35.22 29.85 14.68
CA LEU A 20 36.12 30.58 13.81
C LEU A 20 35.31 31.67 13.09
N ASN A 21 35.69 32.90 13.39
CA ASN A 21 35.12 34.15 12.91
C ASN A 21 36.19 34.84 12.06
N SER A 22 35.83 35.29 10.86
CA SER A 22 36.51 36.35 10.10
C SER A 22 35.66 36.61 8.83
N ALA A 23 34.81 37.64 8.79
CA ALA A 23 35.08 39.07 8.63
C ALA A 23 34.86 39.54 7.18
N ALA A 24 33.77 40.31 6.96
CA ALA A 24 33.63 41.39 5.96
C ALA A 24 32.22 42.03 6.16
N VAL A 25 32.08 42.98 7.09
CA VAL A 25 32.04 44.45 6.86
C VAL A 25 30.66 44.96 6.36
N TYR A 26 29.95 45.61 7.29
CA TYR A 26 28.81 46.56 7.15
C TYR A 26 29.20 47.81 6.32
N PRO A 27 28.30 48.74 5.86
CA PRO A 27 27.19 49.30 6.66
C PRO A 27 25.90 49.82 5.97
N TYR A 28 24.92 50.08 6.85
CA TYR A 28 23.78 51.01 6.84
C TYR A 28 23.75 52.18 5.83
N TYR A 29 22.55 52.55 5.35
CA TYR A 29 22.09 53.95 5.25
C TYR A 29 20.55 54.09 5.23
N HIS A 30 20.12 55.33 5.53
CA HIS A 30 18.85 55.85 6.05
C HIS A 30 17.64 56.00 5.10
N ALA A 31 16.45 55.89 5.71
CA ALA A 31 15.20 56.69 5.65
C ALA A 31 14.90 57.77 4.55
N ARG A 32 13.69 57.61 3.95
CA ARG A 32 12.64 58.58 3.50
C ARG A 32 12.90 59.49 2.24
N PRO A 33 11.91 60.27 1.74
CA PRO A 33 10.67 59.92 1.00
C PRO A 33 10.53 60.78 -0.32
N CYS A 34 9.56 60.53 -1.22
CA CYS A 34 8.75 61.58 -1.92
C CYS A 34 7.91 61.09 -3.11
N ASN A 35 6.77 61.79 -3.24
CA ASN A 35 5.76 61.82 -4.29
C ASN A 35 6.28 62.22 -5.69
N GLY A 36 5.51 61.87 -6.73
CA GLY A 36 5.25 62.82 -7.85
C GLY A 36 5.32 62.28 -9.29
N ARG A 37 4.14 61.97 -9.84
CA ARG A 37 3.63 62.14 -11.23
C ARG A 37 4.56 62.13 -12.47
N ASN A 38 4.05 61.36 -13.43
CA ASN A 38 3.82 61.61 -14.86
C ASN A 38 4.90 61.31 -15.93
N GLU A 39 4.46 60.37 -16.79
CA GLU A 39 4.55 60.31 -18.26
C GLU A 39 5.85 59.91 -18.96
N ARG A 40 5.69 58.75 -19.60
CA ARG A 40 6.03 58.36 -20.98
C ARG A 40 7.36 57.64 -21.27
N ASP A 41 7.10 56.45 -21.82
CA ASP A 41 7.81 55.69 -22.84
C ASP A 41 8.78 54.58 -22.44
N GLU A 42 8.55 53.47 -23.14
CA GLU A 42 9.37 52.28 -23.37
C GLU A 42 9.15 51.01 -22.53
N GLN A 43 8.32 50.14 -23.12
CA GLN A 43 8.59 48.73 -23.44
C GLN A 43 8.77 47.71 -22.29
N GLY A 44 7.74 46.86 -22.17
CA GLY A 44 7.92 45.40 -22.10
C GLY A 44 8.04 44.77 -20.72
N LEU A 45 6.92 44.30 -20.16
CA LEU A 45 6.82 43.01 -19.43
C LEU A 45 5.37 42.74 -18.99
N GLN A 46 4.70 41.75 -19.60
CA GLN A 46 3.54 41.08 -18.98
C GLN A 46 3.42 39.62 -19.47
N SER A 47 3.64 38.70 -18.51
CA SER A 47 3.09 37.33 -18.34
C SER A 47 3.01 36.33 -19.51
N PRO A 48 3.58 35.11 -19.38
CA PRO A 48 3.30 34.00 -20.28
C PRO A 48 2.18 33.10 -19.73
N TRP A 49 0.93 33.38 -20.10
CA TRP A 49 -0.21 32.45 -19.93
C TRP A 49 -0.86 32.04 -21.27
N TYR A 50 -0.21 32.23 -22.42
CA TYR A 50 -0.86 32.05 -23.73
C TYR A 50 -0.12 31.21 -24.80
N SER A 51 0.89 30.40 -24.46
CA SER A 51 1.70 29.70 -25.49
C SER A 51 1.50 28.17 -25.62
N VAL A 52 0.42 27.57 -25.10
CA VAL A 52 0.21 26.10 -25.20
C VAL A 52 -0.61 25.67 -26.42
N VAL A 53 -1.16 26.60 -27.22
CA VAL A 53 -2.11 26.23 -28.30
C VAL A 53 -1.53 26.29 -29.73
N ILE A 54 -0.28 26.70 -29.94
CA ILE A 54 0.31 26.80 -31.31
C ILE A 54 1.63 26.01 -31.46
N VAL A 55 1.63 24.74 -31.06
CA VAL A 55 2.76 23.81 -31.38
C VAL A 55 2.31 22.58 -32.20
N GLY A 56 1.00 22.39 -32.39
CA GLY A 56 0.44 21.28 -33.17
C GLY A 56 0.40 21.47 -34.69
N MET A 57 0.89 22.59 -35.24
CA MET A 57 0.65 22.98 -36.63
C MET A 57 1.89 23.49 -37.39
N VAL A 58 3.10 22.97 -37.11
CA VAL A 58 4.30 23.27 -37.97
C VAL A 58 5.31 22.10 -38.01
N ILE A 59 4.85 20.84 -38.09
CA ILE A 59 5.76 19.68 -38.27
C ILE A 59 5.33 18.84 -39.48
N ASP A 60 5.27 19.46 -40.66
CA ASP A 60 5.12 18.73 -41.94
C ASP A 60 6.09 19.19 -43.04
N ASN A 61 7.01 20.11 -42.77
CA ASN A 61 7.87 20.65 -43.85
C ASN A 61 9.31 20.99 -43.42
N VAL A 62 10.09 19.98 -43.05
CA VAL A 62 11.56 20.13 -43.00
C VAL A 62 12.24 18.87 -43.55
N GLN A 63 12.80 18.98 -44.75
CA GLN A 63 13.76 18.03 -45.32
C GLN A 63 15.16 18.21 -44.67
N PRO A 64 16.05 17.19 -44.73
CA PRO A 64 17.18 17.10 -43.83
C PRO A 64 18.37 17.92 -44.31
N VAL A 65 18.93 18.76 -43.43
CA VAL A 65 20.27 19.33 -43.60
C VAL A 65 21.16 18.75 -42.50
N HIS A 66 22.19 18.03 -42.93
CA HIS A 66 23.30 17.55 -42.10
C HIS A 66 24.16 18.76 -41.68
N GLN A 67 24.22 19.09 -40.38
CA GLN A 67 25.44 19.42 -39.61
C GLN A 67 25.11 20.04 -38.23
N ASP A 68 26.08 19.91 -37.33
CA ASP A 68 26.23 20.48 -35.98
C ASP A 68 25.59 19.78 -34.76
N ILE A 69 26.43 18.89 -34.21
CA ILE A 69 26.30 18.18 -32.94
C ILE A 69 26.83 19.09 -31.82
N HIS A 70 26.00 19.91 -31.15
CA HIS A 70 26.33 20.42 -29.81
C HIS A 70 25.16 20.99 -28.95
N ASN A 71 23.89 20.73 -29.28
CA ASN A 71 22.75 21.27 -28.51
C ASN A 71 22.02 20.20 -27.66
N PRO A 72 21.91 20.34 -26.32
CA PRO A 72 21.27 19.34 -25.42
C PRO A 72 19.79 19.08 -25.73
N TRP A 73 19.09 20.08 -26.27
CA TRP A 73 17.68 19.97 -26.66
C TRP A 73 17.48 19.12 -27.92
N LEU A 74 18.41 19.21 -28.89
CA LEU A 74 18.39 18.36 -30.08
C LEU A 74 18.67 16.89 -29.73
N ARG A 75 19.50 16.59 -28.72
CA ARG A 75 19.67 15.22 -28.21
C ARG A 75 18.39 14.65 -27.61
N LYS A 76 17.62 15.44 -26.84
CA LYS A 76 16.33 15.00 -26.29
C LYS A 76 15.30 14.78 -27.40
N ALA A 77 15.24 15.67 -28.39
CA ALA A 77 14.37 15.50 -29.56
C ALA A 77 14.78 14.28 -30.43
N TRP A 78 16.08 14.00 -30.57
CA TRP A 78 16.58 12.83 -31.29
C TRP A 78 16.30 11.52 -30.53
N ILE A 79 16.42 11.51 -29.20
CA ILE A 79 16.04 10.36 -28.35
C ILE A 79 14.52 10.11 -28.39
N ILE A 80 13.70 11.16 -28.39
CA ILE A 80 12.24 11.04 -28.51
C ILE A 80 11.85 10.52 -29.89
N ARG A 81 12.51 10.98 -30.96
CA ARG A 81 12.26 10.50 -32.32
C ARG A 81 12.77 9.09 -32.56
N TRP A 82 13.93 8.73 -32.00
CA TRP A 82 14.45 7.37 -31.99
C TRP A 82 13.53 6.40 -31.22
N ALA A 83 13.03 6.80 -30.05
CA ALA A 83 12.06 6.00 -29.29
C ALA A 83 10.69 5.88 -29.99
N TYR A 84 10.29 6.88 -30.78
CA TYR A 84 9.08 6.84 -31.58
C TYR A 84 9.22 5.90 -32.78
N ASP A 85 10.32 6.00 -33.54
CA ASP A 85 10.60 5.14 -34.70
C ASP A 85 10.88 3.68 -34.28
N ASP A 86 11.57 3.44 -33.16
CA ASP A 86 11.79 2.08 -32.61
C ASP A 86 10.46 1.41 -32.18
N SER A 87 9.52 2.20 -31.62
CA SER A 87 8.17 1.70 -31.32
C SER A 87 7.35 1.39 -32.58
N LYS A 88 7.56 2.17 -33.65
CA LYS A 88 6.86 2.00 -34.93
C LYS A 88 7.39 0.77 -35.67
N ASP A 89 8.71 0.55 -35.64
CA ASP A 89 9.36 -0.63 -36.21
C ASP A 89 9.04 -1.91 -35.42
N MET A 90 8.93 -1.85 -34.08
CA MET A 90 8.42 -2.96 -33.28
C MET A 90 6.97 -3.35 -33.66
N MET A 91 6.10 -2.37 -33.87
CA MET A 91 4.70 -2.60 -34.27
C MET A 91 4.58 -3.16 -35.71
N LEU A 92 5.46 -2.72 -36.62
CA LEU A 92 5.52 -3.22 -38.00
C LEU A 92 6.15 -4.62 -38.10
N ASN A 93 7.05 -4.98 -37.16
CA ASN A 93 7.65 -6.31 -37.12
C ASN A 93 6.74 -7.35 -36.42
N GLU A 94 5.96 -6.97 -35.40
CA GLU A 94 4.93 -7.83 -34.80
C GLU A 94 3.80 -8.19 -35.79
N SER A 95 3.42 -7.26 -36.67
CA SER A 95 2.41 -7.51 -37.71
C SER A 95 2.94 -8.39 -38.87
N ARG A 96 4.25 -8.39 -39.15
CA ARG A 96 4.88 -9.29 -40.14
C ARG A 96 5.22 -10.68 -39.57
N LEU A 97 5.51 -10.79 -38.28
CA LEU A 97 5.81 -12.07 -37.61
C LEU A 97 4.57 -12.93 -37.33
N GLY A 98 3.37 -12.34 -37.39
CA GLY A 98 2.09 -13.07 -37.30
C GLY A 98 1.64 -13.80 -38.57
N GLY A 99 2.35 -13.65 -39.69
CA GLY A 99 1.88 -14.10 -41.02
C GLY A 99 2.81 -15.03 -41.81
N GLY A 100 3.93 -15.52 -41.26
CA GLY A 100 4.98 -16.14 -42.09
C GLY A 100 5.79 -17.28 -41.47
N ARG A 101 5.17 -18.22 -40.74
CA ARG A 101 5.91 -19.38 -40.20
C ARG A 101 5.21 -20.74 -40.24
N ASP A 102 4.24 -20.92 -41.14
CA ASP A 102 3.50 -22.19 -41.27
C ASP A 102 4.05 -23.18 -42.31
N GLU A 103 5.21 -22.94 -42.95
CA GLU A 103 5.60 -23.77 -44.12
C GLU A 103 6.87 -24.63 -44.01
N LYS A 104 7.55 -24.73 -42.85
CA LYS A 104 8.71 -25.64 -42.73
C LYS A 104 8.77 -26.38 -41.39
N SER A 105 7.87 -27.34 -41.21
CA SER A 105 8.12 -28.53 -40.38
C SER A 105 7.16 -29.67 -40.74
N LYS A 106 7.31 -30.22 -41.94
CA LYS A 106 6.85 -31.57 -42.27
C LYS A 106 8.07 -32.44 -42.53
N ARG A 107 8.57 -33.10 -41.49
CA ARG A 107 9.31 -34.37 -41.61
C ARG A 107 8.86 -35.29 -40.49
N SER A 108 8.64 -36.52 -40.91
CA SER A 108 7.86 -37.61 -40.37
C SER A 108 8.47 -38.32 -39.18
N ASP A 109 7.64 -38.66 -38.19
CA ASP A 109 7.77 -39.87 -37.37
C ASP A 109 6.39 -40.57 -37.32
N PRO A 110 6.28 -41.86 -37.69
CA PRO A 110 5.00 -42.58 -37.66
C PRO A 110 4.97 -43.51 -36.45
N THR A 111 4.31 -43.13 -35.36
CA THR A 111 3.55 -44.02 -34.43
C THR A 111 3.22 -43.27 -33.14
N GLY A 112 1.94 -43.24 -32.76
CA GLY A 112 1.49 -42.75 -31.45
C GLY A 112 0.39 -41.68 -31.54
N GLN A 113 -0.85 -42.14 -31.69
CA GLN A 113 -2.13 -41.41 -31.57
C GLN A 113 -2.04 -39.94 -31.13
N SER A 114 -2.01 -39.02 -32.11
CA SER A 114 -2.34 -37.63 -31.89
C SER A 114 -3.86 -37.51 -31.73
N SER A 115 -4.34 -37.33 -30.49
CA SER A 115 -5.68 -36.79 -30.28
C SER A 115 -5.70 -35.37 -30.85
N THR A 116 -6.20 -35.22 -32.08
CA THR A 116 -6.46 -33.92 -32.70
C THR A 116 -7.51 -33.19 -31.87
N SER A 117 -7.07 -32.46 -30.83
CA SER A 117 -7.96 -31.63 -30.04
C SER A 117 -8.44 -30.50 -30.95
N VAL A 118 -9.66 -30.64 -31.46
CA VAL A 118 -10.36 -29.59 -32.18
C VAL A 118 -10.28 -28.33 -31.32
N ARG A 119 -9.55 -27.31 -31.79
CA ARG A 119 -9.50 -25.99 -31.13
C ARG A 119 -10.91 -25.42 -31.17
N GLU A 120 -11.64 -25.52 -30.07
CA GLU A 120 -12.96 -24.89 -29.95
C GLU A 120 -12.78 -23.37 -30.06
N LYS A 121 -13.36 -22.76 -31.10
CA LYS A 121 -13.38 -21.29 -31.23
C LYS A 121 -14.13 -20.70 -30.03
N VAL A 122 -13.42 -19.95 -29.20
CA VAL A 122 -14.01 -19.22 -28.07
C VAL A 122 -14.63 -17.93 -28.63
N SER A 123 -15.96 -17.83 -28.62
CA SER A 123 -16.67 -16.57 -28.92
C SER A 123 -16.47 -15.57 -27.78
N GLU A 124 -16.48 -14.27 -28.08
CA GLU A 124 -16.35 -13.21 -27.06
C GLU A 124 -17.52 -13.23 -26.05
N GLU A 125 -18.69 -13.68 -26.48
CA GLU A 125 -19.86 -13.87 -25.62
C GLU A 125 -19.66 -15.00 -24.60
N ASP A 126 -19.11 -16.13 -25.04
CA ASP A 126 -18.74 -17.25 -24.17
C ASP A 126 -17.68 -16.82 -23.17
N ASN A 127 -16.69 -16.04 -23.63
CA ASN A 127 -15.66 -15.49 -22.79
C ASN A 127 -16.25 -14.62 -21.67
N ARG A 128 -17.13 -13.66 -22.00
CA ARG A 128 -17.78 -12.79 -21.00
C ARG A 128 -18.67 -13.57 -20.02
N ARG A 129 -19.35 -14.62 -20.49
CA ARG A 129 -20.18 -15.48 -19.64
C ARG A 129 -19.35 -16.29 -18.65
N ILE A 130 -18.28 -16.95 -19.11
CA ILE A 130 -17.36 -17.72 -18.27
C ILE A 130 -16.68 -16.80 -17.25
N LEU A 131 -16.28 -15.60 -17.67
CA LEU A 131 -15.71 -14.57 -16.81
C LEU A 131 -16.64 -14.20 -15.65
N ARG A 132 -17.89 -13.83 -15.95
CA ARG A 132 -18.87 -13.48 -14.91
C ARG A 132 -19.11 -14.61 -13.92
N LYS A 133 -19.20 -15.86 -14.39
CA LYS A 133 -19.33 -17.03 -13.52
C LYS A 133 -18.10 -17.24 -12.64
N THR A 134 -16.91 -16.96 -13.18
CA THR A 134 -15.64 -17.06 -12.43
C THR A 134 -15.57 -15.95 -11.38
N ASP A 135 -15.91 -14.71 -11.74
CA ASP A 135 -15.94 -13.56 -10.85
C ASP A 135 -16.91 -13.79 -9.66
N LEU A 136 -18.13 -14.27 -9.93
CA LEU A 136 -19.13 -14.52 -8.88
C LEU A 136 -18.77 -15.66 -7.90
N ASN A 137 -17.84 -16.55 -8.27
CA ASN A 137 -17.45 -17.66 -7.41
C ASN A 137 -16.09 -17.40 -6.77
N LEU A 138 -15.05 -17.12 -7.56
CA LEU A 138 -13.69 -16.98 -7.06
C LEU A 138 -13.42 -15.58 -6.54
N LEU A 139 -13.73 -14.53 -7.31
CA LEU A 139 -13.43 -13.16 -6.91
C LEU A 139 -14.19 -12.77 -5.64
N THR A 140 -15.45 -13.22 -5.49
CA THR A 140 -16.21 -13.01 -4.26
C THR A 140 -15.53 -13.62 -3.04
N ILE A 141 -14.98 -14.83 -3.14
CA ILE A 141 -14.25 -15.48 -2.05
C ILE A 141 -12.95 -14.73 -1.73
N LEU A 142 -12.17 -14.39 -2.75
CA LEU A 142 -10.90 -13.66 -2.57
C LEU A 142 -11.14 -12.29 -1.91
N THR A 143 -12.18 -11.58 -2.37
CA THR A 143 -12.60 -10.29 -1.84
C THR A 143 -13.07 -10.41 -0.39
N TRP A 144 -13.85 -11.45 -0.06
CA TRP A 144 -14.33 -11.71 1.29
C TRP A 144 -13.18 -12.04 2.27
N VAL A 145 -12.26 -12.91 1.89
CA VAL A 145 -11.14 -13.29 2.78
C VAL A 145 -10.14 -12.15 2.94
N TYR A 146 -9.84 -11.40 1.89
CA TYR A 146 -8.99 -10.22 2.02
C TYR A 146 -9.66 -9.12 2.86
N TRP A 147 -10.99 -8.98 2.78
CA TRP A 147 -11.73 -8.09 3.68
C TRP A 147 -11.60 -8.51 5.16
N LEU A 148 -11.70 -9.81 5.47
CA LEU A 148 -11.43 -10.31 6.82
C LEU A 148 -9.98 -10.01 7.26
N GLN A 149 -9.02 -10.01 6.32
CA GLN A 149 -7.58 -9.82 6.55
C GLN A 149 -7.20 -8.34 6.77
N ILE A 150 -8.08 -7.42 6.42
CA ILE A 150 -7.91 -6.03 6.84
C ILE A 150 -8.69 -5.76 8.13
N LEU A 151 -9.81 -6.46 8.34
CA LEU A 151 -10.59 -6.35 9.56
C LEU A 151 -9.74 -6.72 10.79
N ASP A 152 -9.06 -7.86 10.78
CA ASP A 152 -8.23 -8.30 11.90
C ASP A 152 -7.06 -7.33 12.24
N LYS A 153 -6.39 -6.78 11.22
CA LYS A 153 -5.31 -5.79 11.39
C LYS A 153 -5.81 -4.50 12.03
N THR A 154 -6.97 -4.02 11.61
CA THR A 154 -7.55 -2.76 12.09
C THR A 154 -8.18 -2.91 13.47
N VAL A 155 -8.73 -4.08 13.80
CA VAL A 155 -9.38 -4.36 15.09
C VAL A 155 -8.44 -4.14 16.28
N LEU A 156 -7.12 -4.36 16.15
CA LEU A 156 -6.18 -4.03 17.23
C LEU A 156 -6.24 -2.55 17.62
N GLY A 157 -6.27 -1.66 16.64
CA GLY A 157 -6.31 -0.21 16.88
C GLY A 157 -7.58 0.19 17.61
N TYR A 158 -8.73 -0.36 17.22
CA TYR A 158 -9.99 -0.14 17.92
C TYR A 158 -10.00 -0.75 19.32
N ALA A 159 -9.53 -1.98 19.49
CA ALA A 159 -9.40 -2.61 20.81
C ALA A 159 -8.59 -1.75 21.79
N ALA A 160 -7.53 -1.10 21.31
CA ALA A 160 -6.74 -0.15 22.11
C ALA A 160 -7.55 1.06 22.60
N THR A 161 -8.47 1.58 21.78
CA THR A 161 -9.38 2.68 22.20
C THR A 161 -10.40 2.23 23.26
N PHE A 162 -10.76 0.94 23.28
CA PHE A 162 -11.69 0.34 24.23
C PHE A 162 -11.02 -0.27 25.48
N GLY A 163 -9.82 0.19 25.84
CA GLY A 163 -9.21 -0.13 27.14
C GLY A 163 -8.23 -1.32 27.15
N LEU A 164 -7.94 -1.94 26.00
CA LEU A 164 -7.00 -3.09 25.93
C LEU A 164 -5.66 -2.84 26.65
N ARG A 165 -5.13 -1.60 26.60
CA ARG A 165 -3.85 -1.27 27.23
C ARG A 165 -3.91 -1.29 28.76
N GLU A 166 -5.02 -0.82 29.32
CA GLU A 166 -5.24 -0.75 30.76
C GLU A 166 -5.58 -2.14 31.29
N ASP A 167 -6.52 -2.84 30.62
CA ASP A 167 -7.01 -4.14 31.05
C ASP A 167 -5.95 -5.25 30.95
N ALA A 168 -5.02 -5.17 29.98
CA ALA A 168 -3.93 -6.12 29.81
C ALA A 168 -2.59 -5.67 30.44
N ASN A 169 -2.61 -4.61 31.26
CA ASN A 169 -1.42 -4.03 31.93
C ASN A 169 -0.22 -3.86 30.99
N LEU A 170 -0.44 -3.27 29.81
CA LEU A 170 0.62 -3.07 28.83
C LEU A 170 1.50 -1.88 29.22
N HIS A 171 2.79 -2.15 29.44
CA HIS A 171 3.77 -1.14 29.81
C HIS A 171 4.70 -0.78 28.65
N GLY A 172 5.04 0.51 28.54
CA GLY A 172 6.05 0.95 27.59
C GLY A 172 5.68 0.64 26.12
N ASN A 173 6.65 0.12 25.38
CA ASN A 173 6.52 -0.23 23.97
C ASN A 173 5.85 -1.58 23.70
N GLN A 174 5.26 -2.24 24.71
CA GLN A 174 4.62 -3.54 24.56
C GLN A 174 3.48 -3.54 23.54
N TYR A 175 2.68 -2.48 23.48
CA TYR A 175 1.63 -2.34 22.47
C TYR A 175 2.20 -2.29 21.04
N SER A 176 3.31 -1.57 20.85
CA SER A 176 4.00 -1.49 19.56
C SER A 176 4.58 -2.83 19.13
N ILE A 177 5.06 -3.64 20.09
CA ILE A 177 5.50 -5.02 19.84
C ILE A 177 4.31 -5.89 19.41
N ILE A 178 3.17 -5.81 20.10
CA ILE A 178 1.95 -6.56 19.74
C ILE A 178 1.46 -6.17 18.32
N GLY A 179 1.56 -4.88 17.97
CA GLY A 179 1.20 -4.38 16.65
C GLY A 179 2.10 -4.85 15.52
N SER A 180 3.40 -5.02 15.79
CA SER A 180 4.40 -5.46 14.80
C SER A 180 4.57 -6.98 14.71
N MET A 181 4.18 -7.73 15.75
CA MET A 181 4.38 -9.19 15.82
C MET A 181 3.74 -9.95 14.65
N ASN A 182 2.58 -9.50 14.18
CA ASN A 182 1.93 -10.08 12.99
C ASN A 182 2.86 -9.99 11.76
N ALA A 183 3.44 -8.82 11.51
CA ALA A 183 4.34 -8.60 10.37
C ALA A 183 5.66 -9.36 10.51
N ILE A 184 6.19 -9.50 11.73
CA ILE A 184 7.39 -10.32 12.02
C ILE A 184 7.13 -11.79 11.66
N ALA A 185 6.01 -12.34 12.13
CA ALA A 185 5.63 -13.71 11.82
C ALA A 185 5.40 -13.93 10.32
N GLN A 186 4.76 -12.96 9.65
CA GLN A 186 4.57 -13.01 8.20
C GLN A 186 5.90 -13.06 7.45
N LEU A 187 6.85 -12.18 7.78
CA LEU A 187 8.16 -12.14 7.14
C LEU A 187 8.94 -13.46 7.33
N ALA A 188 8.94 -13.99 8.56
CA ALA A 188 9.64 -15.23 8.88
C ALA A 188 9.02 -16.46 8.19
N TRP A 189 7.69 -16.51 8.08
CA TRP A 189 6.97 -17.67 7.56
C TRP A 189 6.71 -17.63 6.04
N GLN A 190 6.88 -16.47 5.41
CA GLN A 190 6.67 -16.29 3.97
C GLN A 190 7.40 -17.30 3.03
N PRO A 191 8.70 -17.61 3.22
CA PRO A 191 9.36 -18.59 2.35
C PRO A 191 8.78 -20.00 2.53
N PHE A 192 8.44 -20.36 3.77
CA PHE A 192 7.84 -21.65 4.08
C PHE A 192 6.42 -21.75 3.51
N SER A 193 5.60 -20.71 3.65
CA SER A 193 4.25 -20.66 3.08
C SER A 193 4.28 -20.78 1.56
N SER A 194 5.24 -20.12 0.89
CA SER A 194 5.46 -20.22 -0.55
C SER A 194 5.82 -21.63 -1.00
N TYR A 195 6.59 -22.36 -0.19
CA TYR A 195 6.89 -23.78 -0.45
C TYR A 195 5.63 -24.67 -0.31
N LEU A 196 4.81 -24.46 0.72
CA LEU A 196 3.57 -25.23 0.91
C LEU A 196 2.58 -25.01 -0.23
N LEU A 197 2.51 -23.80 -0.78
CA LEU A 197 1.60 -23.45 -1.87
C LEU A 197 1.81 -24.26 -3.16
N VAL A 198 3.05 -24.72 -3.40
CA VAL A 198 3.36 -25.55 -4.57
C VAL A 198 3.02 -27.03 -4.31
N ARG A 199 3.02 -27.47 -3.05
CA ARG A 199 2.80 -28.87 -2.67
C ARG A 199 1.34 -29.19 -2.38
N ILE A 200 0.59 -28.23 -1.83
CA ILE A 200 -0.77 -28.43 -1.33
C ILE A 200 -1.76 -27.77 -2.29
N LYS A 201 -2.83 -28.51 -2.61
CA LYS A 201 -3.91 -27.98 -3.46
C LYS A 201 -4.61 -26.79 -2.75
N PRO A 202 -4.83 -25.66 -3.46
CA PRO A 202 -5.46 -24.46 -2.89
C PRO A 202 -6.79 -24.70 -2.16
N ARG A 203 -7.61 -25.65 -2.61
CA ARG A 203 -8.92 -25.96 -2.00
C ARG A 203 -8.84 -26.41 -0.55
N TYR A 204 -7.81 -27.14 -0.16
CA TYR A 204 -7.62 -27.59 1.23
C TYR A 204 -6.80 -26.57 2.01
N PHE A 205 -5.83 -25.95 1.35
CA PHE A 205 -4.90 -25.05 1.99
C PHE A 205 -5.57 -23.76 2.47
N MET A 206 -6.34 -23.08 1.60
CA MET A 206 -7.01 -21.82 1.92
C MET A 206 -7.95 -21.89 3.15
N PRO A 207 -8.90 -22.84 3.23
CA PRO A 207 -9.78 -22.90 4.38
C PRO A 207 -9.03 -23.31 5.66
N THR A 208 -7.99 -24.14 5.57
CA THR A 208 -7.20 -24.55 6.75
C THR A 208 -6.46 -23.36 7.36
N ILE A 209 -5.79 -22.55 6.53
CA ILE A 209 -5.09 -21.36 7.02
C ILE A 209 -6.08 -20.32 7.56
N VAL A 210 -7.24 -20.13 6.91
CA VAL A 210 -8.27 -19.20 7.37
C VAL A 210 -8.90 -19.65 8.69
N PHE A 211 -9.13 -20.95 8.87
CA PHE A 211 -9.61 -21.50 10.13
C PHE A 211 -8.59 -21.29 11.26
N CYS A 212 -7.32 -21.65 11.04
CA CYS A 212 -6.28 -21.51 12.05
C CYS A 212 -6.02 -20.03 12.42
N TRP A 213 -6.08 -19.13 11.43
CA TRP A 213 -6.05 -17.69 11.64
C TRP A 213 -7.22 -17.20 12.51
N GLY A 214 -8.45 -17.61 12.20
CA GLY A 214 -9.62 -17.28 13.00
C GLY A 214 -9.52 -17.80 14.45
N VAL A 215 -9.00 -19.02 14.64
CA VAL A 215 -8.75 -19.60 15.97
C VAL A 215 -7.70 -18.79 16.75
N ALA A 216 -6.61 -18.37 16.10
CA ALA A 216 -5.60 -17.51 16.72
C ALA A 216 -6.21 -16.16 17.14
N MET A 217 -7.13 -15.61 16.33
CA MET A 217 -7.87 -14.39 16.68
C MET A 217 -8.81 -14.59 17.87
N CYS A 218 -9.53 -15.71 17.95
CA CYS A 218 -10.31 -16.08 19.14
C CYS A 218 -9.41 -16.23 20.38
N GLY A 219 -8.20 -16.76 20.21
CA GLY A 219 -7.19 -16.83 21.27
C GLY A 219 -6.77 -15.47 21.82
N MET A 220 -6.83 -14.42 21.00
CA MET A 220 -6.62 -13.05 21.47
C MET A 220 -7.70 -12.57 22.42
N ALA A 221 -8.96 -12.93 22.15
CA ALA A 221 -10.08 -12.57 23.02
C ALA A 221 -9.95 -13.22 24.40
N ALA A 222 -9.39 -14.44 24.45
CA ALA A 222 -9.13 -15.16 25.69
C ALA A 222 -7.86 -14.70 26.42
N SER A 223 -6.98 -13.93 25.77
CA SER A 223 -5.72 -13.49 26.35
C SER A 223 -5.89 -12.18 27.11
N THR A 224 -5.60 -12.19 28.41
CA THR A 224 -5.57 -10.98 29.26
C THR A 224 -4.17 -10.47 29.55
N ASP A 225 -3.14 -11.22 29.13
CA ASP A 225 -1.74 -10.89 29.43
C ASP A 225 -0.95 -10.55 28.17
N TYR A 226 0.12 -9.77 28.34
CA TYR A 226 1.07 -9.43 27.26
C TYR A 226 1.55 -10.66 26.47
N ALA A 227 1.95 -11.72 27.17
CA ALA A 227 2.47 -12.93 26.54
C ALA A 227 1.42 -13.64 25.68
N GLY A 228 0.16 -13.71 26.15
CA GLY A 228 -0.95 -14.29 25.41
C GLY A 228 -1.27 -13.48 24.14
N LEU A 229 -1.31 -12.15 24.25
CA LEU A 229 -1.54 -11.25 23.11
C LEU A 229 -0.43 -11.33 22.06
N VAL A 230 0.82 -11.47 22.49
CA VAL A 230 1.97 -11.64 21.57
C VAL A 230 1.93 -13.00 20.88
N ALA A 231 1.72 -14.09 21.63
CA ALA A 231 1.69 -15.43 21.07
C ALA A 231 0.54 -15.61 20.05
N SER A 232 -0.67 -15.16 20.40
CA SER A 232 -1.82 -15.18 19.51
C SER A 232 -1.60 -14.33 18.25
N ARG A 233 -0.94 -13.18 18.37
CA ARG A 233 -0.56 -12.36 17.20
C ARG A 233 0.50 -12.96 16.32
N PHE A 234 1.48 -13.63 16.91
CA PHE A 234 2.49 -14.36 16.15
C PHE A 234 1.86 -15.51 15.36
N LEU A 235 0.98 -16.30 15.99
CA LEU A 235 0.26 -17.38 15.32
C LEU A 235 -0.66 -16.85 14.22
N LEU A 236 -1.35 -15.75 14.47
CA LEU A 236 -2.17 -15.08 13.46
C LEU A 236 -1.35 -14.75 12.21
N GLY A 237 -0.17 -14.14 12.38
CA GLY A 237 0.68 -13.80 11.23
C GLY A 237 1.30 -14.98 10.51
N LEU A 238 1.59 -16.07 11.24
CA LEU A 238 2.08 -17.30 10.65
C LEU A 238 1.05 -17.89 9.66
N PHE A 239 -0.23 -17.90 10.02
CA PHE A 239 -1.29 -18.38 9.11
C PHE A 239 -1.60 -17.38 7.99
N GLU A 240 -1.52 -16.08 8.28
CA GLU A 240 -1.80 -15.00 7.32
C GLU A 240 -0.73 -14.91 6.21
N ALA A 241 0.52 -15.29 6.50
CA ALA A 241 1.66 -15.20 5.58
C ALA A 241 1.44 -15.90 4.22
N ALA A 242 0.55 -16.90 4.20
CA ALA A 242 0.25 -17.68 3.01
C ALA A 242 -0.89 -17.10 2.17
N CYS A 243 -1.72 -16.20 2.73
CA CYS A 243 -2.95 -15.71 2.10
C CYS A 243 -2.67 -14.87 0.84
N LEU A 244 -1.78 -13.86 0.93
CA LEU A 244 -1.46 -12.99 -0.19
C LEU A 244 -0.85 -13.73 -1.40
N PRO A 245 0.19 -14.58 -1.25
CA PRO A 245 0.73 -15.35 -2.37
C PRO A 245 -0.30 -16.34 -2.93
N LEU A 246 -1.17 -16.91 -2.09
CA LEU A 246 -2.27 -17.78 -2.54
C LEU A 246 -3.26 -17.02 -3.43
N PHE A 247 -3.63 -15.79 -3.07
CA PHE A 247 -4.52 -14.95 -3.87
C PHE A 247 -3.90 -14.58 -5.22
N ALA A 248 -2.60 -14.30 -5.23
CA ALA A 248 -1.87 -14.03 -6.46
C ALA A 248 -1.86 -15.27 -7.39
N ILE A 249 -1.59 -16.46 -6.85
CA ILE A 249 -1.61 -17.72 -7.62
C ILE A 249 -3.00 -18.01 -8.15
N LEU A 250 -4.05 -17.96 -7.30
CA LEU A 250 -5.43 -18.20 -7.73
C LEU A 250 -5.86 -17.20 -8.80
N THR A 251 -5.51 -15.93 -8.66
CA THR A 251 -5.81 -14.92 -9.67
C THR A 251 -5.07 -15.22 -10.98
N SER A 252 -3.83 -15.71 -10.92
CA SER A 252 -3.04 -16.05 -12.12
C SER A 252 -3.55 -17.29 -12.87
N VAL A 253 -4.09 -18.28 -12.15
CA VAL A 253 -4.59 -19.55 -12.71
C VAL A 253 -5.96 -19.38 -13.36
N TRP A 254 -6.84 -18.54 -12.80
CA TRP A 254 -8.23 -18.41 -13.23
C TRP A 254 -8.49 -17.23 -14.20
N TYR A 255 -7.56 -16.27 -14.27
CA TYR A 255 -7.71 -15.06 -15.09
C TYR A 255 -6.60 -14.87 -16.13
N ARG A 256 -6.97 -14.29 -17.26
CA ARG A 256 -6.03 -13.87 -18.31
C ARG A 256 -5.18 -12.69 -17.83
N ARG A 257 -3.96 -12.52 -18.33
CA ARG A 257 -3.04 -11.44 -17.90
C ARG A 257 -3.65 -10.05 -17.99
N VAL A 258 -4.44 -9.79 -19.02
CA VAL A 258 -5.15 -8.52 -19.23
C VAL A 258 -6.28 -8.28 -18.22
N GLU A 259 -6.79 -9.34 -17.59
CA GLU A 259 -7.89 -9.29 -16.62
C GLU A 259 -7.40 -9.13 -15.19
N GLN A 260 -6.21 -9.65 -14.86
CA GLN A 260 -5.68 -9.74 -13.50
C GLN A 260 -5.62 -8.38 -12.77
N PRO A 261 -5.14 -7.26 -13.36
CA PRO A 261 -4.98 -6.00 -12.63
C PRO A 261 -6.29 -5.46 -12.05
N LEU A 262 -7.39 -5.57 -12.79
CA LEU A 262 -8.71 -5.11 -12.32
C LEU A 262 -9.18 -5.94 -11.12
N ARG A 263 -8.93 -7.25 -11.12
CA ARG A 263 -9.34 -8.15 -10.02
C ARG A 263 -8.49 -7.91 -8.78
N VAL A 264 -7.20 -7.67 -8.98
CA VAL A 264 -6.28 -7.23 -7.92
C VAL A 264 -6.77 -5.93 -7.27
N ALA A 265 -7.16 -4.94 -8.07
CA ALA A 265 -7.72 -3.70 -7.56
C ALA A 265 -9.03 -3.91 -6.77
N ILE A 266 -9.91 -4.82 -7.20
CA ILE A 266 -11.19 -5.10 -6.51
C ILE A 266 -10.95 -5.66 -5.11
N TRP A 267 -10.17 -6.73 -4.96
CA TRP A 267 -9.95 -7.29 -3.61
C TRP A 267 -9.07 -6.37 -2.77
N TYR A 268 -8.07 -5.69 -3.35
CA TYR A 268 -7.25 -4.72 -2.61
C TYR A 268 -8.06 -3.51 -2.14
N GLY A 269 -9.05 -3.08 -2.92
CA GLY A 269 -9.98 -1.99 -2.60
C GLY A 269 -10.85 -2.24 -1.37
N THR A 270 -10.99 -3.50 -0.93
CA THR A 270 -11.69 -3.81 0.33
C THR A 270 -10.96 -3.31 1.57
N ASN A 271 -9.73 -2.80 1.44
CA ASN A 271 -9.01 -2.17 2.54
C ASN A 271 -9.87 -1.09 3.23
N GLY A 272 -10.48 -0.20 2.44
CA GLY A 272 -11.37 0.83 2.97
C GLY A 272 -12.69 0.29 3.51
N LEU A 273 -13.23 -0.76 2.90
CA LEU A 273 -14.42 -1.45 3.42
C LEU A 273 -14.15 -2.12 4.77
N GLY A 274 -12.93 -2.65 4.96
CA GLY A 274 -12.43 -3.18 6.22
C GLY A 274 -12.48 -2.14 7.32
N THR A 275 -11.90 -0.97 7.08
CA THR A 275 -11.89 0.14 8.04
C THR A 275 -13.30 0.61 8.40
N ILE A 276 -14.21 0.73 7.43
CA ILE A 276 -15.62 1.11 7.66
C ILE A 276 -16.31 0.08 8.56
N MET A 277 -16.20 -1.21 8.21
CA MET A 277 -16.88 -2.26 8.97
C MET A 277 -16.27 -2.45 10.37
N ALA A 278 -14.94 -2.34 10.50
CA ALA A 278 -14.26 -2.34 11.79
C ALA A 278 -14.79 -1.23 12.71
N SER A 279 -14.97 -0.03 12.16
CA SER A 279 -15.55 1.12 12.86
C SER A 279 -16.98 0.85 13.34
N ILE A 280 -17.81 0.25 12.47
CA ILE A 280 -19.20 -0.10 12.77
C ILE A 280 -19.27 -1.16 13.87
N PHE A 281 -18.45 -2.21 13.78
CA PHE A 281 -18.38 -3.26 14.81
C PHE A 281 -17.87 -2.71 16.14
N ALA A 282 -16.84 -1.86 16.11
CA ALA A 282 -16.32 -1.20 17.29
C ALA A 282 -17.39 -0.32 17.97
N TYR A 283 -18.17 0.44 17.20
CA TYR A 283 -19.29 1.21 17.74
C TYR A 283 -20.43 0.33 18.29
N GLY A 284 -20.84 -0.68 17.54
CA GLY A 284 -21.95 -1.57 17.92
C GLY A 284 -21.64 -2.38 19.18
N PHE A 285 -20.46 -3.03 19.22
CA PHE A 285 -20.04 -3.80 20.39
C PHE A 285 -19.62 -2.91 21.56
N GLY A 286 -19.17 -1.67 21.29
CA GLY A 286 -18.86 -0.69 22.33
C GLY A 286 -20.01 -0.40 23.28
N GLN A 287 -21.26 -0.54 22.82
CA GLN A 287 -22.46 -0.29 23.62
C GLN A 287 -22.80 -1.45 24.55
N ILE A 288 -22.27 -2.64 24.30
CA ILE A 288 -22.55 -3.84 25.09
C ILE A 288 -21.74 -3.77 26.39
N ARG A 289 -22.43 -3.46 27.48
CA ARG A 289 -21.87 -3.55 28.84
C ARG A 289 -22.16 -4.93 29.39
N ASN A 290 -21.16 -5.81 29.39
CA ASN A 290 -21.23 -7.12 30.03
C ASN A 290 -20.21 -7.17 31.16
N PRO A 291 -20.58 -7.58 32.39
CA PRO A 291 -19.62 -7.75 33.49
C PRO A 291 -18.60 -8.89 33.27
N ALA A 292 -18.88 -9.86 32.39
CA ALA A 292 -18.02 -11.03 32.20
C ALA A 292 -16.94 -10.89 31.10
N LEU A 293 -17.13 -9.98 30.13
CA LEU A 293 -16.22 -9.82 29.00
C LEU A 293 -16.01 -8.33 28.71
N HIS A 294 -14.75 -7.93 28.56
CA HIS A 294 -14.40 -6.57 28.15
C HIS A 294 -14.81 -6.35 26.68
N VAL A 295 -15.14 -5.11 26.33
CA VAL A 295 -15.58 -4.73 24.98
C VAL A 295 -14.59 -5.18 23.91
N TYR A 296 -13.27 -5.02 24.15
CA TYR A 296 -12.25 -5.42 23.19
C TYR A 296 -12.22 -6.94 22.95
N GLN A 297 -12.51 -7.76 23.98
CA GLN A 297 -12.58 -9.22 23.85
C GLN A 297 -13.75 -9.63 22.97
N ILE A 298 -14.90 -8.95 23.11
CA ILE A 298 -16.08 -9.20 22.26
C ILE A 298 -15.75 -8.91 20.78
N ILE A 299 -15.05 -7.81 20.49
CA ILE A 299 -14.66 -7.46 19.13
C ILE A 299 -13.73 -8.52 18.53
N PHE A 300 -12.69 -8.96 19.28
CA PHE A 300 -11.79 -10.02 18.82
C PHE A 300 -12.51 -11.37 18.64
N LEU A 301 -13.39 -11.72 19.57
CA LEU A 301 -14.15 -12.97 19.53
C LEU A 301 -15.09 -13.01 18.33
N PHE A 302 -15.84 -11.94 18.09
CA PHE A 302 -16.75 -11.86 16.96
C PHE A 302 -16.01 -11.97 15.62
N CYS A 303 -14.93 -11.20 15.44
CA CYS A 303 -14.15 -11.23 14.21
C CYS A 303 -13.45 -12.59 13.99
N GLY A 304 -12.96 -13.20 15.07
CA GLY A 304 -12.34 -14.53 15.02
C GLY A 304 -13.34 -15.63 14.68
N LEU A 305 -14.53 -15.62 15.31
CA LEU A 305 -15.60 -16.57 15.02
C LEU A 305 -16.15 -16.39 13.61
N LEU A 306 -16.35 -15.16 13.16
CA LEU A 306 -16.74 -14.86 11.79
C LEU A 306 -15.75 -15.50 10.81
N THR A 307 -14.45 -15.35 11.06
CA THR A 307 -13.40 -15.96 10.24
C THR A 307 -13.44 -17.49 10.30
N CYS A 308 -13.62 -18.09 11.48
CA CYS A 308 -13.75 -19.54 11.65
C CYS A 308 -14.94 -20.12 10.87
N VAL A 309 -16.10 -19.48 10.94
CA VAL A 309 -17.34 -19.91 10.26
C VAL A 309 -17.20 -19.80 8.73
N THR A 310 -16.38 -18.87 8.24
CA THR A 310 -16.17 -18.71 6.80
C THR A 310 -15.28 -19.79 6.19
N ALA A 311 -14.41 -20.44 6.98
CA ALA A 311 -13.52 -21.48 6.47
C ALA A 311 -14.25 -22.70 5.85
N PRO A 312 -15.27 -23.31 6.50
CA PRO A 312 -16.09 -24.35 5.87
C PRO A 312 -16.78 -23.89 4.57
N PHE A 313 -17.26 -22.65 4.54
CA PHE A 313 -17.90 -22.10 3.34
C PHE A 313 -16.92 -21.97 2.18
N ILE A 314 -15.70 -21.50 2.45
CA ILE A 314 -14.61 -21.44 1.47
C ILE A 314 -14.30 -22.84 0.94
N TYR A 315 -14.18 -23.85 1.81
CA TYR A 315 -13.94 -25.23 1.38
C TYR A 315 -15.04 -25.77 0.45
N TRP A 316 -16.31 -25.45 0.75
CA TRP A 316 -17.44 -25.90 -0.04
C TRP A 316 -17.49 -25.22 -1.42
N LYS A 317 -17.17 -23.93 -1.50
CA LYS A 317 -17.26 -23.12 -2.74
C LYS A 317 -15.99 -23.12 -3.61
N LEU A 318 -14.80 -23.29 -3.02
CA LEU A 318 -13.53 -23.18 -3.72
C LEU A 318 -13.22 -24.45 -4.55
N ASP A 319 -12.86 -24.25 -5.81
CA ASP A 319 -12.42 -25.32 -6.71
C ASP A 319 -10.91 -25.17 -7.00
N ASN A 320 -10.22 -26.29 -7.27
CA ASN A 320 -8.76 -26.30 -7.43
C ASN A 320 -8.29 -25.76 -8.77
N SER A 321 -9.03 -26.02 -9.84
CA SER A 321 -8.62 -25.73 -11.21
C SER A 321 -9.81 -25.42 -12.09
N VAL A 322 -9.55 -24.72 -13.19
CA VAL A 322 -10.56 -24.41 -14.22
C VAL A 322 -11.11 -25.69 -14.88
N SER A 323 -10.30 -26.76 -14.94
CA SER A 323 -10.70 -28.06 -15.48
C SER A 323 -11.64 -28.84 -14.56
N GLU A 324 -11.54 -28.65 -13.24
CA GLU A 324 -12.38 -29.32 -12.23
C GLU A 324 -13.55 -28.45 -11.73
N ALA A 325 -13.68 -27.22 -12.24
CA ALA A 325 -14.64 -26.23 -11.75
C ALA A 325 -16.09 -26.72 -11.72
N ARG A 326 -16.66 -26.92 -10.52
CA ARG A 326 -18.02 -27.46 -10.33
C ARG A 326 -19.10 -26.54 -10.89
N PHE A 327 -18.86 -25.24 -10.91
CA PHE A 327 -19.81 -24.24 -11.38
C PHE A 327 -19.85 -24.05 -12.92
N LEU A 328 -18.90 -24.64 -13.67
CA LEU A 328 -18.87 -24.60 -15.12
C LEU A 328 -19.41 -25.90 -15.71
N THR A 329 -20.20 -25.78 -16.79
CA THR A 329 -20.64 -26.95 -17.57
C THR A 329 -19.44 -27.61 -18.28
N PRO A 330 -19.49 -28.90 -18.64
CA PRO A 330 -18.37 -29.58 -19.29
C PRO A 330 -17.88 -28.91 -20.58
N LYS A 331 -18.80 -28.32 -21.36
CA LYS A 331 -18.47 -27.53 -22.56
C LYS A 331 -17.79 -26.20 -22.20
N GLU A 332 -18.29 -25.49 -21.19
CA GLU A 332 -17.67 -24.24 -20.70
C GLU A 332 -16.27 -24.46 -20.11
N ARG A 333 -16.03 -25.61 -19.45
CA ARG A 333 -14.69 -25.96 -18.92
C ARG A 333 -13.65 -26.08 -20.03
N LYS A 334 -13.99 -26.74 -21.15
CA LYS A 334 -13.09 -26.86 -22.32
C LYS A 334 -12.76 -25.48 -22.89
N LYS A 335 -13.77 -24.63 -23.11
CA LYS A 335 -13.59 -23.24 -23.56
C LYS A 335 -12.76 -22.40 -22.58
N ALA A 336 -12.94 -22.60 -21.27
CA ALA A 336 -12.19 -21.88 -20.24
C ALA A 336 -10.71 -22.27 -20.20
N VAL A 337 -10.39 -23.55 -20.42
CA VAL A 337 -8.99 -24.01 -20.55
C VAL A 337 -8.34 -23.44 -21.81
N GLU A 338 -9.04 -23.46 -22.96
CA GLU A 338 -8.53 -22.87 -24.20
C GLU A 338 -8.30 -21.35 -24.09
N ARG A 339 -9.20 -20.63 -23.41
CA ARG A 339 -9.05 -19.20 -23.06
C ARG A 339 -7.73 -18.92 -22.33
N LEU A 340 -7.33 -19.79 -21.42
CA LEU A 340 -6.10 -19.61 -20.62
C LEU A 340 -4.85 -20.07 -21.37
N ARG A 341 -4.97 -21.10 -22.22
CA ARG A 341 -3.89 -21.54 -23.12
C ARG A 341 -3.47 -20.45 -24.10
N ALA A 342 -4.43 -19.71 -24.65
CA ALA A 342 -4.16 -18.57 -25.54
C ALA A 342 -3.33 -17.44 -24.89
N ASN A 343 -3.20 -17.44 -23.55
CA ASN A 343 -2.48 -16.40 -22.82
C ASN A 343 -1.01 -16.75 -22.52
N ASN A 344 -0.53 -17.94 -22.92
CA ASN A 344 0.79 -18.48 -22.51
C ASN A 344 1.04 -18.33 -20.99
N THR A 345 -0.02 -18.29 -20.18
CA THR A 345 0.05 -18.23 -18.71
C THR A 345 0.07 -19.65 -18.12
N GLY A 346 -0.01 -20.68 -18.98
CA GLY A 346 -0.18 -22.08 -18.60
C GLY A 346 0.76 -23.08 -19.26
N THR A 347 1.93 -22.67 -19.75
CA THR A 347 2.95 -23.62 -20.20
C THR A 347 4.32 -23.09 -19.79
N LYS A 348 4.75 -23.49 -18.58
CA LYS A 348 6.13 -23.40 -18.10
C LYS A 348 6.82 -22.08 -18.47
N ALA A 349 6.65 -21.06 -17.63
CA ALA A 349 7.67 -20.02 -17.55
C ALA A 349 8.96 -20.74 -17.14
N THR A 350 9.73 -21.18 -18.13
CA THR A 350 10.99 -21.93 -18.06
C THR A 350 11.19 -22.63 -16.72
N ASP A 351 10.93 -23.95 -16.62
CA ASP A 351 11.09 -24.81 -15.43
C ASP A 351 12.45 -24.72 -14.69
N THR A 352 13.36 -23.84 -15.14
CA THR A 352 14.66 -23.58 -14.55
C THR A 352 14.68 -22.19 -13.93
N PHE A 353 14.70 -22.16 -12.59
CA PHE A 353 15.03 -20.96 -11.83
C PHE A 353 16.46 -20.55 -12.17
N LYS A 354 16.62 -19.44 -12.91
CA LYS A 354 17.94 -18.98 -13.36
C LYS A 354 18.57 -18.11 -12.28
N TRP A 355 19.55 -18.66 -11.56
CA TRP A 355 20.26 -17.95 -10.50
C TRP A 355 20.95 -16.67 -10.99
N GLU A 356 21.44 -16.68 -12.23
CA GLU A 356 22.00 -15.48 -12.88
C GLU A 356 21.01 -14.31 -12.91
N GLN A 357 19.74 -14.57 -13.27
CA GLN A 357 18.70 -13.54 -13.28
C GLN A 357 18.31 -13.09 -11.86
N ALA A 358 18.45 -13.98 -10.87
CA ALA A 358 18.22 -13.64 -9.47
C ALA A 358 19.34 -12.73 -8.93
N LEU A 359 20.60 -13.03 -9.24
CA LEU A 359 21.75 -12.20 -8.88
C LEU A 359 21.70 -10.84 -9.61
N GLU A 360 21.37 -10.83 -10.89
CA GLU A 360 21.16 -9.59 -11.65
C GLU A 360 20.07 -8.73 -11.00
N ALA A 361 18.98 -9.33 -10.52
CA ALA A 361 17.93 -8.63 -9.79
C ALA A 361 18.43 -7.97 -8.50
N LEU A 362 19.35 -8.63 -7.77
CA LEU A 362 19.88 -8.15 -6.51
C LEU A 362 20.88 -7.00 -6.67
N PHE A 363 21.59 -6.93 -7.80
CA PHE A 363 22.53 -5.82 -8.07
C PHE A 363 21.89 -4.64 -8.81
N GLU A 364 20.65 -4.78 -9.27
CA GLU A 364 20.00 -3.73 -10.03
C GLU A 364 19.41 -2.65 -9.11
N LEU A 365 19.97 -1.44 -9.19
CA LEU A 365 19.55 -0.30 -8.36
C LEU A 365 18.04 -0.01 -8.47
N LYS A 366 17.42 -0.21 -9.64
CA LYS A 366 15.99 0.04 -9.83
C LYS A 366 15.11 -0.80 -8.90
N ILE A 367 15.52 -2.04 -8.59
CA ILE A 367 14.77 -2.95 -7.71
C ILE A 367 14.89 -2.47 -6.27
N TRP A 368 16.07 -1.98 -5.87
CA TRP A 368 16.25 -1.35 -4.56
C TRP A 368 15.46 -0.05 -4.39
N LEU A 369 15.28 0.74 -5.45
CA LEU A 369 14.39 1.91 -5.41
C LEU A 369 12.93 1.49 -5.21
N PHE A 370 12.45 0.44 -5.89
CA PHE A 370 11.11 -0.12 -5.63
C PHE A 370 10.97 -0.70 -4.22
N PHE A 371 12.01 -1.35 -3.71
CA PHE A 371 12.07 -1.84 -2.34
C PHE A 371 11.94 -0.68 -1.34
N ALA A 372 12.73 0.38 -1.52
CA ALA A 372 12.70 1.57 -0.67
C ALA A 372 11.33 2.27 -0.70
N MET A 373 10.76 2.49 -1.91
CA MET A 373 9.42 3.07 -2.05
C MET A 373 8.36 2.27 -1.28
N THR A 374 8.40 0.94 -1.41
CA THR A 374 7.46 0.03 -0.76
C THR A 374 7.61 0.05 0.76
N LEU A 375 8.85 0.00 1.25
CA LEU A 375 9.14 0.05 2.68
C LEU A 375 8.61 1.35 3.30
N LEU A 376 8.97 2.50 2.74
CA LEU A 376 8.56 3.81 3.27
C LEU A 376 7.03 3.98 3.27
N LEU A 377 6.35 3.50 2.22
CA LEU A 377 4.89 3.57 2.14
C LEU A 377 4.20 2.68 3.18
N ASN A 378 4.69 1.45 3.39
CA ASN A 378 4.08 0.51 4.34
C ASN A 378 4.35 0.90 5.80
N VAL A 379 5.45 1.59 6.10
CA VAL A 379 5.65 2.23 7.41
C VAL A 379 4.48 3.14 7.76
N GLY A 380 4.09 4.04 6.84
CA GLY A 380 2.96 4.94 7.05
C GLY A 380 1.60 4.24 7.10
N ALA A 381 1.41 3.19 6.30
CA ALA A 381 0.19 2.38 6.33
C ALA A 381 -0.01 1.68 7.68
N SER A 382 1.05 1.08 8.23
CA SER A 382 0.98 0.38 9.51
C SER A 382 0.66 1.32 10.68
N VAL A 383 1.22 2.52 10.68
CA VAL A 383 0.94 3.55 11.67
C VAL A 383 -0.55 3.90 11.66
N THR A 384 -1.10 4.16 10.48
CA THR A 384 -2.52 4.52 10.36
C THR A 384 -3.44 3.38 10.81
N ASN A 385 -3.12 2.11 10.50
CA ASN A 385 -3.95 0.97 10.91
C ASN A 385 -3.91 0.68 12.42
N VAL A 386 -2.74 0.80 13.06
CA VAL A 386 -2.55 0.40 14.47
C VAL A 386 -2.76 1.56 15.45
N PHE A 387 -2.38 2.77 15.04
CA PHE A 387 -2.44 3.98 15.87
C PHE A 387 -3.51 4.98 15.40
N GLY A 388 -4.10 4.83 14.20
CA GLY A 388 -5.09 5.78 13.69
C GLY A 388 -6.24 6.06 14.66
N PRO A 389 -6.95 5.02 15.17
CA PRO A 389 -7.99 5.22 16.19
C PRO A 389 -7.48 5.86 17.48
N LEU A 390 -6.24 5.57 17.90
CA LEU A 390 -5.63 6.15 19.10
C LEU A 390 -5.27 7.63 18.90
N VAL A 391 -4.80 8.02 17.72
CA VAL A 391 -4.53 9.41 17.36
C VAL A 391 -5.82 10.22 17.40
N LEU A 392 -6.91 9.68 16.84
CA LEU A 392 -8.23 10.33 16.91
C LEU A 392 -8.76 10.44 18.34
N ALA A 393 -8.60 9.40 19.18
CA ALA A 393 -8.95 9.47 20.60
C ALA A 393 -8.12 10.54 21.34
N GLY A 394 -6.84 10.69 20.98
CA GLY A 394 -5.93 11.71 21.54
C GLY A 394 -6.33 13.16 21.25
N ILE A 395 -7.19 13.41 20.25
CA ILE A 395 -7.73 14.75 19.94
C ILE A 395 -8.78 15.19 20.98
N GLY A 396 -9.27 14.26 21.83
CA GLY A 396 -10.26 14.55 22.88
C GLY A 396 -11.69 14.15 22.50
N PHE A 397 -11.87 13.37 21.44
CA PHE A 397 -13.17 12.79 21.10
C PHE A 397 -13.50 11.60 22.00
N ASP A 398 -14.79 11.42 22.27
CA ASP A 398 -15.28 10.21 22.92
C ASP A 398 -14.96 8.94 22.11
N LYS A 399 -14.83 7.78 22.78
CA LYS A 399 -14.44 6.49 22.16
C LYS A 399 -15.41 6.09 21.04
N PHE A 400 -16.70 6.34 21.24
CA PHE A 400 -17.75 6.06 20.27
C PHE A 400 -17.65 6.98 19.05
N THR A 401 -17.51 8.29 19.27
CA THR A 401 -17.33 9.27 18.19
C THR A 401 -16.04 9.03 17.41
N THR A 402 -14.95 8.67 18.08
CA THR A 402 -13.66 8.29 17.47
C THR A 402 -13.81 7.10 16.53
N SER A 403 -14.58 6.09 16.94
CA SER A 403 -14.86 4.93 16.08
C SER A 403 -15.66 5.35 14.84
N LEU A 404 -16.71 6.18 15.00
CA LEU A 404 -17.51 6.67 13.88
C LEU A 404 -16.71 7.53 12.89
N LEU A 405 -15.78 8.35 13.39
CA LEU A 405 -14.96 9.23 12.56
C LEU A 405 -13.96 8.46 11.67
N ASN A 406 -13.77 7.17 11.88
CA ASN A 406 -13.00 6.33 10.95
C ASN A 406 -13.82 5.83 9.74
N ILE A 407 -15.15 5.94 9.76
CA ILE A 407 -16.00 5.57 8.60
C ILE A 407 -15.69 6.47 7.38
N PRO A 408 -15.67 7.81 7.50
CA PRO A 408 -15.24 8.68 6.40
C PRO A 408 -13.82 8.41 5.93
N PHE A 409 -12.92 8.07 6.85
CA PHE A 409 -11.54 7.69 6.51
C PHE A 409 -11.50 6.46 5.60
N GLY A 410 -12.24 5.41 5.94
CA GLY A 410 -12.37 4.22 5.09
C GLY A 410 -13.05 4.50 3.74
N ALA A 411 -14.04 5.39 3.69
CA ALA A 411 -14.66 5.81 2.42
C ALA A 411 -13.66 6.54 1.51
N MET A 412 -12.84 7.42 2.09
CA MET A 412 -11.75 8.09 1.37
C MET A 412 -10.71 7.10 0.84
N GLN A 413 -10.36 6.06 1.61
CA GLN A 413 -9.46 5.00 1.12
C GLN A 413 -10.01 4.35 -0.16
N ILE A 414 -11.30 4.00 -0.20
CA ILE A 414 -11.93 3.40 -1.40
C ILE A 414 -11.87 4.38 -2.59
N LEU A 415 -12.25 5.64 -2.37
CA LEU A 415 -12.26 6.66 -3.43
C LEU A 415 -10.85 6.92 -3.98
N VAL A 416 -9.85 7.05 -3.13
CA VAL A 416 -8.45 7.28 -3.55
C VAL A 416 -7.88 6.06 -4.27
N ILE A 417 -8.12 4.84 -3.80
CA ILE A 417 -7.65 3.62 -4.49
C ILE A 417 -8.28 3.51 -5.89
N GLY A 418 -9.59 3.78 -6.00
CA GLY A 418 -10.29 3.81 -7.28
C GLY A 418 -9.77 4.90 -8.21
N PHE A 419 -9.66 6.12 -7.69
CA PHE A 419 -9.19 7.29 -8.45
C PHE A 419 -7.74 7.12 -8.92
N SER A 420 -6.83 6.69 -8.05
CA SER A 420 -5.43 6.44 -8.40
C SER A 420 -5.27 5.37 -9.48
N SER A 421 -6.07 4.30 -9.40
CA SER A 421 -6.10 3.24 -10.41
C SER A 421 -6.62 3.76 -11.76
N TYR A 422 -7.68 4.58 -11.74
CA TYR A 422 -8.25 5.19 -12.95
C TYR A 422 -7.29 6.17 -13.62
N VAL A 423 -6.71 7.09 -12.85
CA VAL A 423 -5.75 8.08 -13.36
C VAL A 423 -4.49 7.40 -13.88
N SER A 424 -3.96 6.40 -13.18
CA SER A 424 -2.81 5.63 -13.66
C SER A 424 -3.08 4.87 -14.96
N TYR A 425 -4.33 4.43 -15.18
CA TYR A 425 -4.72 3.80 -16.42
C TYR A 425 -4.77 4.81 -17.58
N HIS A 426 -5.32 6.01 -17.33
CA HIS A 426 -5.52 7.02 -18.38
C HIS A 426 -4.25 7.79 -18.75
N TRP A 427 -3.48 8.24 -17.76
CA TRP A 427 -2.30 9.09 -17.99
C TRP A 427 -1.02 8.33 -18.34
N LYS A 428 -1.01 7.00 -18.18
CA LYS A 428 0.14 6.11 -18.47
C LYS A 428 1.44 6.42 -17.70
N THR A 429 1.53 7.54 -16.98
CA THR A 429 2.68 8.00 -16.19
C THR A 429 2.46 7.71 -14.70
N LYS A 430 3.06 6.61 -14.21
CA LYS A 430 2.82 6.11 -12.84
C LYS A 430 3.54 6.91 -11.74
N SER A 431 4.70 7.50 -12.04
CA SER A 431 5.51 8.27 -11.08
C SER A 431 4.82 9.57 -10.66
N PHE A 432 4.32 10.35 -11.61
CA PHE A 432 3.60 11.61 -11.34
C PHE A 432 2.36 11.39 -10.48
N VAL A 433 1.60 10.32 -10.74
CA VAL A 433 0.44 9.96 -9.93
C VAL A 433 0.86 9.63 -8.50
N LEU A 434 1.95 8.88 -8.31
CA LEU A 434 2.46 8.57 -6.98
C LEU A 434 2.91 9.83 -6.23
N MET A 435 3.64 10.75 -6.87
CA MET A 435 4.02 12.03 -6.25
C MET A 435 2.80 12.86 -5.85
N ALA A 436 1.79 12.93 -6.73
CA ALA A 436 0.55 13.66 -6.46
C ALA A 436 -0.23 13.09 -5.28
N LEU A 437 -0.13 11.78 -5.00
CA LEU A 437 -0.75 11.14 -3.83
C LEU A 437 0.04 11.36 -2.54
N VAL A 438 1.37 11.50 -2.62
CA VAL A 438 2.23 11.71 -1.45
C VAL A 438 2.12 13.14 -0.90
N ILE A 439 1.91 14.14 -1.77
CA ILE A 439 1.78 15.55 -1.35
C ILE A 439 0.66 15.77 -0.31
N PRO A 440 -0.59 15.33 -0.52
CA PRO A 440 -1.64 15.40 0.49
C PRO A 440 -1.25 14.75 1.83
N VAL A 441 -0.55 13.61 1.80
CA VAL A 441 -0.12 12.90 3.00
C VAL A 441 0.92 13.71 3.79
N ILE A 442 1.88 14.33 3.10
CA ILE A 442 2.86 15.24 3.72
C ILE A 442 2.15 16.44 4.37
N ILE A 443 1.19 17.04 3.65
CA ILE A 443 0.41 18.17 4.18
C ILE A 443 -0.39 17.73 5.41
N GLY A 444 -1.06 16.58 5.36
CA GLY A 444 -1.80 16.01 6.49
C GLY A 444 -0.91 15.80 7.71
N LEU A 445 0.25 15.16 7.54
CA LEU A 445 1.21 14.95 8.62
C LEU A 445 1.79 16.25 9.18
N ALA A 446 2.12 17.21 8.31
CA ALA A 446 2.64 18.52 8.72
C ALA A 446 1.60 19.32 9.50
N LEU A 447 0.33 19.28 9.08
CA LEU A 447 -0.78 19.87 9.82
C LEU A 447 -0.97 19.19 11.17
N LEU A 448 -0.96 17.87 11.23
CA LEU A 448 -1.13 17.11 12.48
C LEU A 448 0.03 17.36 13.46
N TYR A 449 1.24 17.55 12.96
CA TYR A 449 2.41 17.95 13.74
C TYR A 449 2.39 19.42 14.18
N GLY A 450 1.97 20.35 13.31
CA GLY A 450 1.96 21.78 13.60
C GLY A 450 0.80 22.23 14.49
N THR A 451 -0.34 21.52 14.42
CA THR A 451 -1.56 21.84 15.19
C THR A 451 -1.68 21.05 16.49
N SER A 452 -0.76 20.10 16.76
CA SER A 452 -0.59 19.48 18.08
C SER A 452 0.08 20.47 19.04
N TYR A 453 -0.60 21.59 19.28
CA TYR A 453 -0.19 22.61 20.23
C TYR A 453 -0.32 22.10 21.67
N ASP A 454 0.51 22.70 22.52
CA ASP A 454 0.90 22.30 23.85
C ASP A 454 -0.27 22.14 24.84
N SER A 455 -0.70 20.89 25.06
CA SER A 455 -1.68 20.52 26.10
C SER A 455 -1.14 20.69 27.52
N GLN A 456 0.08 21.21 27.71
CA GLN A 456 0.57 21.63 29.03
C GLN A 456 -0.17 22.86 29.58
N SER A 457 -1.00 23.52 28.77
CA SER A 457 -1.93 24.58 29.23
C SER A 457 -3.35 24.08 29.52
N ALA A 458 -3.65 22.79 29.33
CA ALA A 458 -4.97 22.20 29.58
C ALA A 458 -5.16 21.68 31.04
N ILE A 459 -4.23 21.98 31.94
CA ILE A 459 -4.42 21.81 33.40
C ILE A 459 -4.93 23.15 33.98
N ARG A 460 -6.04 23.66 33.47
CA ARG A 460 -6.88 24.62 34.18
C ARG A 460 -8.33 24.37 33.75
N PRO A 461 -9.17 23.79 34.62
CA PRO A 461 -10.60 23.72 34.35
C PRO A 461 -11.18 25.11 34.64
N THR A 462 -10.93 26.08 33.75
CA THR A 462 -11.61 27.37 33.84
C THR A 462 -12.82 27.32 32.93
N TYR A 463 -13.96 27.04 33.55
CA TYR A 463 -15.30 27.30 33.04
C TYR A 463 -15.46 28.78 32.67
N THR A 464 -15.01 29.21 31.49
CA THR A 464 -15.46 30.48 30.89
C THR A 464 -15.31 30.43 29.37
N ALA A 465 -16.45 30.25 28.69
CA ALA A 465 -16.80 30.83 27.40
C ALA A 465 -15.66 31.11 26.39
N THR A 466 -15.24 30.09 25.63
CA THR A 466 -14.68 30.30 24.28
C THR A 466 -14.87 29.04 23.40
N THR A 467 -16.13 28.70 23.14
CA THR A 467 -16.54 27.48 22.40
C THR A 467 -16.20 27.51 20.90
N THR A 468 -15.73 28.63 20.35
CA THR A 468 -15.51 28.80 18.90
C THR A 468 -14.08 28.47 18.42
N VAL A 469 -13.05 28.56 19.29
CA VAL A 469 -11.65 28.35 18.89
C VAL A 469 -11.23 26.87 18.98
N HIS A 470 -11.83 26.11 19.90
CA HIS A 470 -11.63 24.65 19.99
C HIS A 470 -12.22 23.88 18.79
N SER A 471 -13.31 24.38 18.20
CA SER A 471 -14.00 23.70 17.09
C SER A 471 -13.24 23.82 15.77
N PHE A 472 -12.61 24.97 15.50
CA PHE A 472 -11.85 25.19 14.26
C PHE A 472 -10.56 24.35 14.22
N SER A 473 -9.83 24.26 15.34
CA SER A 473 -8.63 23.42 15.43
C SER A 473 -8.97 21.94 15.25
N THR A 474 -10.06 21.47 15.87
CA THR A 474 -10.50 20.08 15.78
C THR A 474 -10.88 19.67 14.35
N GLY A 475 -11.56 20.54 13.60
CA GLY A 475 -11.89 20.30 12.19
C GLY A 475 -10.64 20.19 11.29
N VAL A 476 -9.62 21.01 11.56
CA VAL A 476 -8.33 20.96 10.83
C VAL A 476 -7.58 19.66 11.12
N LEU A 477 -7.56 19.17 12.37
CA LEU A 477 -6.94 17.88 12.70
C LEU A 477 -7.66 16.70 12.04
N LEU A 478 -9.00 16.73 11.96
CA LEU A 478 -9.76 15.70 11.26
C LEU A 478 -9.48 15.72 9.76
N PHE A 479 -9.46 16.90 9.15
CA PHE A 479 -9.10 17.06 7.74
C PHE A 479 -7.68 16.51 7.48
N ALA A 480 -6.72 16.85 8.34
CA ALA A 480 -5.34 16.36 8.28
C ALA A 480 -5.27 14.83 8.39
N TYR A 481 -6.06 14.22 9.26
CA TYR A 481 -6.16 12.76 9.38
C TYR A 481 -6.73 12.11 8.12
N TYR A 482 -7.78 12.68 7.52
CA TYR A 482 -8.37 12.16 6.28
C TYR A 482 -7.43 12.25 5.08
N LEU A 483 -6.51 13.22 5.03
CA LEU A 483 -5.49 13.27 3.99
C LEU A 483 -4.53 12.08 4.04
N LEU A 484 -4.35 11.42 5.19
CA LEU A 484 -3.54 10.21 5.29
C LEU A 484 -4.12 9.04 4.47
N ALA A 485 -5.43 9.04 4.19
CA ALA A 485 -6.06 7.99 3.37
C ALA A 485 -5.46 7.90 1.96
N PHE A 486 -4.85 8.99 1.47
CA PHE A 486 -4.20 9.04 0.15
C PHE A 486 -3.02 8.05 0.03
N LEU A 487 -2.40 7.65 1.15
CA LEU A 487 -1.29 6.70 1.14
C LEU A 487 -1.68 5.33 0.57
N PHE A 488 -2.94 4.91 0.75
CA PHE A 488 -3.39 3.56 0.38
C PHE A 488 -3.49 3.35 -1.14
N GLY A 489 -3.55 4.44 -1.92
CA GLY A 489 -3.46 4.38 -3.38
C GLY A 489 -2.05 4.08 -3.92
N GLY A 490 -1.00 4.23 -3.09
CA GLY A 490 0.38 4.07 -3.54
C GLY A 490 0.81 2.62 -3.79
N ASN A 491 0.36 1.66 -2.98
CA ASN A 491 0.80 0.25 -3.06
C ASN A 491 0.45 -0.40 -4.41
N PRO A 492 -0.80 -0.33 -4.91
CA PRO A 492 -1.15 -0.86 -6.23
C PRO A 492 -0.37 -0.22 -7.38
N LEU A 493 -0.08 1.09 -7.28
CA LEU A 493 0.72 1.81 -8.28
C LEU A 493 2.16 1.32 -8.32
N ILE A 494 2.80 1.13 -7.16
CA ILE A 494 4.17 0.62 -7.07
C ILE A 494 4.25 -0.79 -7.67
N ILE A 495 3.31 -1.69 -7.33
CA ILE A 495 3.27 -3.05 -7.90
C ILE A 495 3.11 -3.01 -9.42
N SER A 496 2.16 -2.21 -9.93
CA SER A 496 1.93 -2.04 -11.37
C SER A 496 3.14 -1.45 -12.08
N TRP A 497 3.83 -0.52 -11.44
CA TRP A 497 5.03 0.12 -11.98
C TRP A 497 6.22 -0.83 -12.02
N MET A 498 6.45 -1.59 -10.94
CA MET A 498 7.49 -2.60 -10.86
C MET A 498 7.27 -3.73 -11.88
N THR A 499 6.05 -4.26 -11.98
CA THR A 499 5.73 -5.39 -12.87
C THR A 499 5.80 -5.05 -14.36
N ALA A 500 5.74 -3.76 -14.71
CA ALA A 500 5.90 -3.26 -16.08
C ALA A 500 7.36 -3.00 -16.49
N ASN A 501 8.25 -2.72 -15.53
CA ASN A 501 9.66 -2.38 -15.80
C ASN A 501 10.64 -3.54 -15.63
N ILE A 502 10.14 -4.73 -15.26
CA ILE A 502 10.97 -5.91 -15.00
C ILE A 502 10.57 -7.01 -15.97
N ALA A 503 11.50 -7.31 -16.88
CA ALA A 503 11.42 -8.42 -17.81
C ALA A 503 12.09 -9.68 -17.22
N GLY A 504 11.62 -10.86 -17.64
CA GLY A 504 12.11 -12.15 -17.16
C GLY A 504 11.28 -12.72 -16.00
N SER A 505 10.92 -14.01 -16.10
CA SER A 505 10.09 -14.69 -15.09
C SER A 505 10.77 -14.76 -13.73
N THR A 506 12.05 -15.17 -13.70
CA THR A 506 12.84 -15.29 -12.47
C THR A 506 13.05 -13.92 -11.82
N LYS A 507 13.47 -12.94 -12.62
CA LYS A 507 13.74 -11.56 -12.16
C LYS A 507 12.47 -10.92 -11.57
N LYS A 508 11.32 -11.11 -12.22
CA LYS A 508 10.02 -10.64 -11.74
C LYS A 508 9.61 -11.31 -10.43
N SER A 509 9.83 -12.62 -10.29
CA SER A 509 9.54 -13.36 -9.06
C SER A 509 10.39 -12.90 -7.87
N VAL A 510 11.70 -12.69 -8.08
CA VAL A 510 12.61 -12.16 -7.04
C VAL A 510 12.20 -10.74 -6.64
N SER A 511 11.84 -9.90 -7.61
CA SER A 511 11.41 -8.52 -7.34
C SER A 511 10.09 -8.44 -6.56
N ILE A 512 9.11 -9.28 -6.88
CA ILE A 512 7.85 -9.39 -6.12
C ILE A 512 8.10 -9.93 -4.71
N SER A 513 9.05 -10.85 -4.55
CA SER A 513 9.43 -11.36 -3.23
C SER A 513 10.09 -10.27 -2.38
N GLY A 514 10.98 -9.47 -3.00
CA GLY A 514 11.58 -8.28 -2.38
C GLY A 514 10.54 -7.22 -1.99
N TYR A 515 9.54 -6.97 -2.84
CA TYR A 515 8.40 -6.09 -2.53
C TYR A 515 7.65 -6.55 -1.27
N ASN A 516 7.32 -7.84 -1.18
CA ASN A 516 6.62 -8.38 0.00
C ASN A 516 7.48 -8.28 1.26
N ALA A 517 8.80 -8.55 1.15
CA ALA A 517 9.72 -8.38 2.26
C ALA A 517 9.81 -6.91 2.71
N ALA A 518 9.87 -5.96 1.76
CA ALA A 518 9.85 -4.52 2.06
C ALA A 518 8.56 -4.10 2.77
N SER A 519 7.41 -4.59 2.31
CA SER A 519 6.10 -4.32 2.92
C SER A 519 6.04 -4.84 4.36
N ALA A 520 6.51 -6.07 4.59
CA ALA A 520 6.58 -6.63 5.94
C ALA A 520 7.55 -5.85 6.84
N CYS A 521 8.75 -5.51 6.37
CA CYS A 521 9.69 -4.65 7.10
C CYS A 521 9.09 -3.30 7.47
N GLY A 522 8.36 -2.66 6.54
CA GLY A 522 7.67 -1.40 6.81
C GLY A 522 6.60 -1.54 7.91
N ASN A 523 5.83 -2.62 7.87
CA ASN A 523 4.83 -2.93 8.89
C ASN A 523 5.44 -3.29 10.26
N ILE A 524 6.69 -3.75 10.30
CA ILE A 524 7.44 -3.94 11.55
C ILE A 524 7.89 -2.59 12.10
N ILE A 525 8.53 -1.75 11.27
CA ILE A 525 9.11 -0.47 11.70
C ILE A 525 8.02 0.53 12.15
N GLY A 526 6.87 0.57 11.46
CA GLY A 526 5.80 1.54 11.72
C GLY A 526 5.39 1.66 13.19
N PRO A 527 4.97 0.56 13.86
CA PRO A 527 4.58 0.61 15.25
C PRO A 527 5.70 1.05 16.21
N TYR A 528 6.96 0.74 15.92
CA TYR A 528 8.10 1.14 16.76
C TYR A 528 8.39 2.65 16.72
N LEU A 529 7.95 3.36 15.68
CA LEU A 529 8.09 4.82 15.62
C LEU A 529 7.21 5.54 16.66
N PHE A 530 6.18 4.86 17.19
CA PHE A 530 5.27 5.41 18.17
C PHE A 530 5.62 4.82 19.54
N ALA A 531 6.47 5.54 20.27
CA ALA A 531 6.81 5.20 21.64
C ALA A 531 5.67 5.60 22.59
N SER A 532 5.48 4.82 23.66
CA SER A 532 4.49 5.12 24.69
C SER A 532 4.80 6.40 25.46
N THR A 533 6.07 6.83 25.48
CA THR A 533 6.53 8.07 26.13
C THR A 533 5.95 9.32 25.49
N ASP A 534 5.52 9.23 24.23
CA ASP A 534 5.01 10.37 23.47
C ASP A 534 3.47 10.42 23.45
N ALA A 535 2.79 9.51 24.13
CA ALA A 535 1.34 9.56 24.28
C ALA A 535 0.93 10.82 25.06
N PRO A 536 -0.21 11.47 24.73
CA PRO A 536 -1.24 11.07 23.77
C PRO A 536 -1.06 11.62 22.33
N LEU A 537 -0.18 12.59 22.11
CA LEU A 537 -0.05 13.31 20.82
C LEU A 537 0.98 12.70 19.85
N TYR A 538 1.83 11.79 20.33
CA TYR A 538 2.85 11.05 19.55
C TYR A 538 3.73 11.92 18.62
N LYS A 539 4.18 13.08 19.11
CA LYS A 539 4.87 14.10 18.30
C LYS A 539 6.14 13.58 17.61
N HIS A 540 6.96 12.79 18.30
CA HIS A 540 8.17 12.20 17.70
C HIS A 540 7.85 11.17 16.62
N GLY A 541 6.82 10.34 16.82
CA GLY A 541 6.33 9.41 15.82
C GLY A 541 5.84 10.13 14.55
N LEU A 542 5.02 11.17 14.71
CA LEU A 542 4.53 11.98 13.60
C LEU A 542 5.65 12.67 12.83
N ARG A 543 6.64 13.24 13.52
CA ARG A 543 7.82 13.85 12.89
C ARG A 543 8.63 12.83 12.08
N SER A 544 8.80 11.63 12.62
CA SER A 544 9.53 10.55 11.94
C SER A 544 8.79 10.09 10.68
N VAL A 545 7.47 9.91 10.78
CA VAL A 545 6.63 9.54 9.63
C VAL A 545 6.62 10.65 8.56
N LEU A 546 6.59 11.92 8.96
CA LEU A 546 6.73 13.05 8.03
C LEU A 546 8.06 12.98 7.24
N GLY A 547 9.18 12.76 7.94
CA GLY A 547 10.49 12.58 7.31
C GLY A 547 10.52 11.41 6.31
N ILE A 548 9.84 10.31 6.64
CA ILE A 548 9.71 9.12 5.79
C ILE A 548 8.93 9.42 4.51
N PHE A 549 7.84 10.18 4.57
CA PHE A 549 7.08 10.55 3.38
C PHE A 549 7.79 11.60 2.51
N VAL A 550 8.58 12.49 3.11
CA VAL A 550 9.48 13.38 2.36
C VAL A 550 10.57 12.56 1.66
N ALA A 551 11.17 11.59 2.35
CA ALA A 551 12.13 10.67 1.73
C ALA A 551 11.49 9.85 0.59
N LEU A 552 10.24 9.40 0.77
CA LEU A 552 9.49 8.71 -0.28
C LEU A 552 9.31 9.62 -1.51
N PHE A 553 8.95 10.88 -1.31
CA PHE A 553 8.84 11.84 -2.41
C PHE A 553 10.16 11.97 -3.18
N VAL A 554 11.29 12.09 -2.47
CA VAL A 554 12.63 12.18 -3.08
C VAL A 554 13.01 10.92 -3.83
N VAL A 555 12.66 9.73 -3.34
CA VAL A 555 12.95 8.45 -4.02
C VAL A 555 12.11 8.27 -5.29
N VAL A 556 10.94 8.90 -5.37
CA VAL A 556 10.05 8.83 -6.55
C VAL A 556 10.50 9.76 -7.68
N VAL A 557 11.15 10.89 -7.35
CA VAL A 557 11.76 11.84 -8.29
C VAL A 557 13.00 11.21 -8.92
#